data_AF-A0A0M0GAR3-F1
#
_entry.id   AF-A0A0M0GAR3-F1
#
_cell.length_a   1.000
_cell.length_b   1.000
_cell.length_c   1.000
_cell.angle_alpha   90.00
_cell.angle_beta   90.00
_cell.angle_gamma   90.00
#
_symmetry.space_group_name_H-M   'P 1'
#
loop_
_entity.id
_entity.type
_entity.pdbx_description
1 polymer ?
#
loop_
_entity_poly.entity_id
_entity_poly.type
_entity_poly.pdbx_seq_one_letter_code
_entity_poly.pdbx_strand_id
1 'polypeptide(L)'
;MPNIKSAIKRVKTSEARNAHNATVKSAMRTAVKKVDAAVVNNDAAAATASFADAARKLDKAAAKGLIHKNAAARKKSRLMKRLNSLNA
;
A
#
# COMPACT_ATOMS: atom_id res chain seq x y z
N MET A 1 17.61 2.35 -27.34
CA MET A 1 18.79 1.87 -26.59
C MET A 1 19.56 3.08 -26.09
N PRO A 2 20.02 3.13 -24.82
CA PRO A 2 20.73 4.30 -24.33
C PRO A 2 22.14 4.32 -24.93
N ASN A 3 22.48 5.40 -25.63
CA ASN A 3 23.78 5.52 -26.31
C ASN A 3 24.88 6.09 -25.39
N ILE A 4 24.50 6.71 -24.27
CA ILE A 4 25.41 7.31 -23.30
C ILE A 4 25.61 6.35 -22.12
N LYS A 5 26.86 6.16 -21.66
CA LYS A 5 27.21 5.29 -20.52
C LYS A 5 26.37 5.58 -19.26
N SER A 6 26.15 6.87 -18.95
CA SER A 6 25.32 7.29 -17.82
C SER A 6 23.86 6.85 -17.98
N ALA A 7 23.31 6.92 -19.19
CA ALA A 7 21.95 6.51 -19.50
C ALA A 7 21.77 4.98 -19.38
N ILE A 8 22.75 4.19 -19.85
CA ILE A 8 22.76 2.72 -19.67
C ILE A 8 22.70 2.37 -18.17
N LYS A 9 23.50 3.05 -17.33
CA LYS A 9 23.46 2.88 -15.87
C LYS A 9 22.11 3.27 -15.27
N ARG A 10 21.50 4.37 -15.75
CA ARG A 10 20.18 4.81 -15.27
C ARG A 10 19.10 3.79 -15.57
N VAL A 11 19.09 3.16 -16.75
CA VAL A 11 18.14 2.09 -17.11
C VAL A 11 18.26 0.91 -16.13
N LYS A 12 19.48 0.35 -15.96
CA LYS A 12 19.72 -0.76 -15.03
C LYS A 12 19.25 -0.45 -13.60
N THR A 13 19.59 0.73 -13.08
CA THR A 13 19.18 1.13 -11.72
C THR A 13 17.69 1.44 -11.61
N SER A 14 17.05 1.88 -12.68
CA SER A 14 15.61 2.14 -12.72
C SER A 14 14.82 0.84 -12.68
N GLU A 15 15.23 -0.16 -13.45
CA GLU A 15 14.61 -1.50 -13.48
C GLU A 15 14.64 -2.16 -12.10
N ALA A 16 15.80 -2.18 -11.45
CA ALA A 16 15.95 -2.74 -10.11
C ALA A 16 15.06 -2.02 -9.08
N ARG A 17 15.01 -0.68 -9.13
CA ARG A 17 14.13 0.12 -8.26
C ARG A 17 12.66 -0.12 -8.57
N ASN A 18 12.28 -0.23 -9.84
CA ASN A 18 10.91 -0.48 -10.24
C ASN A 18 10.42 -1.85 -9.73
N ALA A 19 11.23 -2.90 -9.87
CA ALA A 19 10.90 -4.24 -9.37
C ALA A 19 10.63 -4.23 -7.86
N HIS A 20 11.54 -3.66 -7.05
CA HIS A 20 11.35 -3.53 -5.60
C HIS A 20 10.13 -2.66 -5.25
N ASN A 21 9.93 -1.54 -5.96
CA ASN A 21 8.81 -0.66 -5.67
C ASN A 21 7.46 -1.28 -6.05
N ALA A 22 7.42 -2.13 -7.08
CA ALA A 22 6.25 -2.87 -7.49
C ALA A 22 5.80 -3.87 -6.42
N THR A 23 6.74 -4.59 -5.78
CA THR A 23 6.41 -5.56 -4.72
C THR A 23 5.86 -4.86 -3.47
N VAL A 24 6.43 -3.73 -3.08
CA VAL A 24 5.92 -2.96 -1.92
C VAL A 24 4.53 -2.39 -2.22
N LYS A 25 4.32 -1.84 -3.43
CA LYS A 25 3.01 -1.32 -3.84
C LYS A 25 1.96 -2.42 -3.96
N SER A 26 2.32 -3.61 -4.46
CA SER A 26 1.39 -4.73 -4.56
C SER A 26 1.01 -5.24 -3.17
N ALA A 27 1.97 -5.44 -2.27
CA ALA A 27 1.71 -5.86 -0.89
C ALA A 27 0.78 -4.89 -0.14
N MET A 28 0.97 -3.57 -0.32
CA MET A 28 0.09 -2.54 0.22
C MET A 28 -1.33 -2.66 -0.35
N ARG A 29 -1.48 -2.81 -1.67
CA ARG A 29 -2.79 -2.96 -2.31
C ARG A 29 -3.52 -4.22 -1.84
N THR A 30 -2.79 -5.33 -1.70
CA THR A 30 -3.34 -6.59 -1.19
C THR A 30 -3.81 -6.45 0.25
N ALA A 31 -3.06 -5.78 1.11
CA ALA A 31 -3.48 -5.55 2.50
C ALA A 31 -4.78 -4.71 2.59
N VAL A 32 -4.90 -3.67 1.77
CA VAL A 32 -6.15 -2.89 1.67
C VAL A 32 -7.33 -3.76 1.21
N LYS A 33 -7.12 -4.60 0.18
CA LYS A 33 -8.16 -5.53 -0.30
C LYS A 33 -8.58 -6.55 0.76
N LYS A 34 -7.66 -7.03 1.60
CA LYS A 34 -7.97 -7.96 2.70
C LYS A 34 -8.93 -7.34 3.72
N VAL A 35 -8.71 -6.06 4.06
CA VAL A 35 -9.63 -5.34 4.96
C VAL A 35 -11.00 -5.19 4.30
N ASP A 36 -11.04 -4.78 3.03
CA ASP A 36 -12.30 -4.63 2.31
C ASP A 36 -13.07 -5.96 2.22
N ALA A 37 -12.38 -7.09 2.01
CA ALA A 37 -12.99 -8.42 2.01
C ALA A 37 -13.52 -8.83 3.40
N ALA A 38 -12.78 -8.53 4.48
CA ALA A 38 -13.23 -8.81 5.85
C ALA A 38 -14.46 -7.99 6.23
N VAL A 39 -14.53 -6.74 5.78
CA VAL A 39 -15.71 -5.87 5.96
C VAL A 39 -16.93 -6.43 5.22
N VAL A 40 -16.77 -6.92 3.99
CA VAL A 40 -17.87 -7.55 3.22
C VAL A 40 -18.38 -8.82 3.91
N ASN A 41 -17.50 -9.58 4.55
CA ASN A 41 -17.85 -10.82 5.25
C ASN A 41 -18.40 -10.60 6.67
N ASN A 42 -18.58 -9.34 7.13
CA ASN A 42 -19.06 -8.97 8.46
C ASN A 42 -18.25 -9.54 9.65
N ASP A 43 -16.97 -9.85 9.46
CA ASP A 43 -16.09 -10.32 10.53
C ASP A 43 -15.32 -9.14 11.16
N ALA A 44 -15.87 -8.59 12.26
CA ALA A 44 -15.29 -7.44 12.96
C ALA A 44 -13.90 -7.73 13.57
N ALA A 45 -13.66 -8.96 14.05
CA ALA A 45 -12.40 -9.34 14.67
C ALA A 45 -11.29 -9.48 13.61
N ALA A 46 -11.58 -10.13 12.49
CA ALA A 46 -10.63 -10.22 11.38
C ALA A 46 -10.39 -8.87 10.69
N ALA A 47 -11.41 -8.01 10.61
CA ALA A 47 -11.31 -6.69 10.01
C ALA A 47 -10.39 -5.74 10.83
N THR A 48 -10.47 -5.78 12.16
CA THR A 48 -9.58 -4.97 13.03
C THR A 48 -8.12 -5.42 12.94
N ALA A 49 -7.86 -6.74 12.98
CA ALA A 49 -6.52 -7.29 12.86
C ALA A 49 -5.89 -7.00 11.49
N SER A 50 -6.65 -7.19 10.41
CA SER A 50 -6.19 -6.88 9.04
C SER A 50 -6.00 -5.39 8.81
N PHE A 51 -6.79 -4.53 9.46
CA PHE A 51 -6.63 -3.09 9.41
C PHE A 51 -5.29 -2.62 9.99
N ALA A 52 -4.84 -3.19 11.11
CA ALA A 52 -3.55 -2.86 11.72
C ALA A 52 -2.37 -3.15 10.76
N ASP A 53 -2.38 -4.29 10.07
CA ASP A 53 -1.36 -4.60 9.06
C ASP A 53 -1.45 -3.67 7.84
N ALA A 54 -2.67 -3.37 7.37
CA ALA A 54 -2.88 -2.45 6.26
C ALA A 54 -2.39 -1.03 6.58
N ALA A 55 -2.66 -0.52 7.78
CA ALA A 55 -2.19 0.78 8.25
C ALA A 55 -0.66 0.82 8.29
N ARG A 56 -0.03 -0.20 8.88
CA ARG A 56 1.44 -0.33 8.92
C ARG A 56 2.07 -0.32 7.53
N LYS A 57 1.49 -1.04 6.57
CA LYS A 57 1.99 -1.09 5.18
C LYS A 57 1.81 0.23 4.45
N LEU A 58 0.69 0.94 4.67
CA LEU A 58 0.44 2.27 4.10
C LEU A 58 1.47 3.29 4.60
N ASP A 59 1.77 3.29 5.89
CA ASP A 59 2.71 4.23 6.48
C ASP A 59 4.15 3.94 6.05
N LYS A 60 4.54 2.67 5.98
CA LYS A 60 5.85 2.28 5.41
C LYS A 60 6.00 2.69 3.95
N ALA A 61 4.93 2.57 3.15
CA ALA A 61 4.94 3.02 1.76
C ALA A 61 5.05 4.54 1.64
N ALA A 62 4.42 5.29 2.54
CA ALA A 62 4.54 6.76 2.59
C ALA A 62 5.94 7.20 3.03
N ALA A 63 6.51 6.57 4.05
CA ALA A 63 7.85 6.87 4.54
C ALA A 63 8.93 6.66 3.48
N LYS A 64 8.77 5.64 2.62
CA LYS A 64 9.66 5.37 1.48
C LYS A 64 9.39 6.24 0.25
N GLY A 65 8.45 7.19 0.31
CA GLY A 65 8.07 8.06 -0.81
C GLY A 65 7.38 7.34 -1.97
N LEU A 66 6.92 6.09 -1.77
CA LEU A 66 6.24 5.31 -2.82
C LEU A 66 4.81 5.80 -3.07
N ILE A 67 4.20 6.39 -2.05
CA ILE A 67 2.92 7.07 -2.08
C ILE A 67 3.03 8.39 -1.31
N HIS A 68 2.22 9.39 -1.68
CA HIS A 68 2.19 10.64 -0.95
C HIS A 68 1.54 10.45 0.44
N LYS A 69 2.00 11.19 1.46
CA LYS A 69 1.44 11.16 2.82
C LYS A 69 -0.08 11.35 2.85
N ASN A 70 -0.59 12.25 2.03
CA ASN A 70 -2.04 12.51 1.92
C ASN A 70 -2.80 11.32 1.29
N ALA A 71 -2.17 10.56 0.39
CA ALA A 71 -2.78 9.36 -0.17
C ALA A 71 -2.85 8.24 0.88
N ALA A 72 -1.82 8.10 1.73
CA ALA A 72 -1.84 7.16 2.85
C ALA A 72 -2.91 7.54 3.88
N ALA A 73 -2.97 8.80 4.29
CA ALA A 73 -3.98 9.31 5.22
C ALA A 73 -5.41 9.12 4.70
N ARG A 74 -5.66 9.44 3.42
CA ARG A 74 -6.96 9.24 2.78
C ARG A 74 -7.40 7.78 2.79
N LYS A 75 -6.49 6.85 2.51
CA LYS A 75 -6.79 5.41 2.54
C LYS A 75 -7.07 4.92 3.95
N LYS A 76 -6.27 5.31 4.93
CA LYS A 76 -6.49 4.97 6.35
C LYS A 76 -7.86 5.47 6.83
N SER A 77 -8.19 6.73 6.57
CA SER A 77 -9.49 7.32 6.94
C SER A 77 -10.67 6.58 6.31
N ARG A 78 -10.60 6.24 5.01
CA ARG A 78 -11.67 5.49 4.32
C ARG A 78 -11.87 4.09 4.89
N LEU A 79 -10.78 3.39 5.20
CA LEU A 79 -10.85 2.04 5.80
C LEU A 79 -11.43 2.09 7.22
N MET A 80 -11.01 3.06 8.04
CA MET A 80 -11.59 3.26 9.39
C MET A 80 -13.09 3.55 9.32
N LYS A 81 -13.55 4.40 8.39
CA LYS A 81 -14.98 4.69 8.24
C LYS A 81 -15.79 3.43 7.94
N ARG A 82 -15.28 2.55 7.07
CA ARG A 82 -15.93 1.27 6.73
C ARG A 82 -15.95 0.29 7.89
N LEU A 83 -14.89 0.25 8.69
CA LEU A 83 -14.82 -0.58 9.89
C LEU A 83 -15.78 -0.09 10.96
N ASN A 84 -15.85 1.22 11.18
CA ASN A 84 -16.74 1.81 12.17
C ASN A 84 -18.21 1.65 11.79
N SER A 85 -18.56 1.72 10.49
CA SER A 85 -19.92 1.44 10.03
C SER A 85 -20.35 -0.02 10.19
N LEU A 86 -19.40 -0.94 10.42
CA LEU A 86 -19.71 -2.34 10.71
C LEU A 86 -20.05 -2.58 12.19
N ASN A 87 -19.56 -1.70 13.07
CA ASN A 87 -19.70 -1.80 14.52
C ASN A 87 -20.81 -0.88 15.08
N ALA A 88 -21.46 -0.08 14.23
CA ALA A 88 -22.54 0.84 14.58
C ALA A 88 -23.89 0.21 14.22
#